data_AF-A0A661VHY2-F1
#
_entry.id   AF-A0A661VHY2-F1
#
_cell.length_a   1.000
_cell.length_b   1.000
_cell.length_c   1.000
_cell.angle_alpha   90.00
_cell.angle_beta   90.00
_cell.angle_gamma   90.00
#
_symmetry.space_group_name_H-M   'P 1'
#
loop_
_entity.id
_entity.type
_entity.pdbx_description
1 polymer ?
#
loop_
_entity_poly.entity_id
_entity_poly.type
_entity_poly.pdbx_seq_one_letter_code
_entity_poly.pdbx_strand_id
1 'polypeptide(L)'
;MLSLAVTILTALLVMAPATQAATSGEISEAIEDGLVWLAAQQGDDGAWEAHYLGHDYRVGATGLAVLKFETHAIFERGISPFDPGYAYHENVEKGLDYIFSQAYIQPPPLTSAYGDPDPDDDGGVYFYDDYSHQVYETGIAMMAIAASNAPDRVVNVSGSAVNGWTYREVLEDAVHYMAWAQNESGTARGGWRYRPNYTSSDNSCSGFAVLGLGYAEAPAPWDLG
;
A
#
# COMPACT_ATOMS: atom_id res chain seq x y z
N MET A 1 27.59 66.35 29.48
CA MET A 1 27.79 65.46 28.32
C MET A 1 27.32 64.07 28.72
N LEU A 2 26.49 63.43 27.86
CA LEU A 2 25.71 62.20 28.07
C LEU A 2 24.64 62.33 29.18
N SER A 3 23.41 61.83 29.11
CA SER A 3 22.66 60.94 28.21
C SER A 3 21.18 61.07 28.62
N LEU A 4 20.21 61.09 27.68
CA LEU A 4 19.06 60.17 27.65
C LEU A 4 18.09 60.57 26.52
N ALA A 5 18.33 60.03 25.33
CA ALA A 5 17.32 59.94 24.29
C ALA A 5 16.39 58.77 24.64
N VAL A 6 15.19 59.05 25.15
CA VAL A 6 14.14 58.03 25.27
C VAL A 6 13.46 57.96 23.90
N THR A 7 13.94 57.03 23.08
CA THR A 7 13.37 56.73 21.77
C THR A 7 12.14 55.84 22.00
N ILE A 8 11.00 56.32 21.53
CA ILE A 8 9.73 55.58 21.48
C ILE A 8 9.96 54.32 20.63
N LEU A 9 9.95 53.15 21.28
CA LEU A 9 9.99 51.86 20.61
C LEU A 9 8.54 51.50 20.22
N THR A 10 8.12 51.92 19.03
CA THR A 10 6.85 51.54 18.44
C THR A 10 6.91 50.05 18.06
N ALA A 11 6.08 49.25 18.71
CA ALA A 11 5.89 47.84 18.44
C ALA A 11 5.42 47.61 16.99
N LEU A 12 6.30 47.05 16.17
CA LEU A 12 5.91 46.29 14.97
C LEU A 12 5.57 44.86 15.43
N LEU A 13 4.38 44.69 15.99
CA LEU A 13 3.71 43.39 16.00
C LEU A 13 3.27 43.14 14.55
N VAL A 14 4.09 42.44 13.80
CA VAL A 14 3.66 41.82 12.54
C VAL A 14 2.54 40.86 12.93
N MET A 15 1.29 41.24 12.65
CA MET A 15 0.20 40.29 12.57
C MET A 15 0.55 39.36 11.40
N ALA A 16 1.29 38.29 11.68
CA ALA A 16 1.25 37.14 10.80
C ALA A 16 -0.23 36.75 10.70
N PRO A 17 -0.81 36.62 9.49
CA PRO A 17 -2.15 36.08 9.38
C PRO A 17 -2.13 34.74 10.12
N ALA A 18 -3.04 34.57 11.10
CA ALA A 18 -3.20 33.29 11.73
C ALA A 18 -3.51 32.30 10.61
N THR A 19 -2.58 31.37 10.35
CA THR A 19 -2.83 30.25 9.45
C THR A 19 -3.97 29.45 10.07
N GLN A 20 -5.18 29.64 9.56
CA GLN A 20 -6.32 28.83 9.95
C GLN A 20 -6.11 27.42 9.39
N ALA A 21 -6.46 26.41 10.17
CA ALA A 21 -6.50 25.05 9.65
C ALA A 21 -7.51 24.99 8.49
N ALA A 22 -7.24 24.16 7.48
CA ALA A 22 -8.18 23.93 6.40
C ALA A 22 -9.52 23.45 6.97
N THR A 23 -10.61 23.97 6.41
CA THR A 23 -11.97 23.52 6.69
C THR A 23 -12.19 22.12 6.13
N SER A 24 -13.21 21.42 6.65
CA SER A 24 -13.60 20.11 6.09
C SER A 24 -13.98 20.18 4.62
N GLY A 25 -14.53 21.32 4.16
CA GLY A 25 -14.85 21.54 2.75
C GLY A 25 -13.59 21.63 1.88
N GLU A 26 -12.61 22.43 2.28
CA GLU A 26 -11.33 22.56 1.58
C GLU A 26 -10.56 21.23 1.56
N ILE A 27 -10.63 20.44 2.64
CA ILE A 27 -10.03 19.10 2.69
C ILE A 27 -10.72 18.17 1.68
N SER A 28 -12.05 18.16 1.64
CA SER A 28 -12.81 17.33 0.69
C SER A 28 -12.52 17.72 -0.76
N GLU A 29 -12.46 19.01 -1.06
CA GLU A 29 -12.11 19.51 -2.41
C GLU A 29 -10.69 19.08 -2.80
N ALA A 30 -9.71 19.21 -1.89
CA ALA A 30 -8.34 18.76 -2.14
C ALA A 30 -8.24 17.24 -2.36
N ILE A 31 -9.08 16.43 -1.69
CA ILE A 31 -9.15 14.99 -1.92
C ILE A 31 -9.66 14.70 -3.34
N GLU A 32 -10.75 15.36 -3.76
CA GLU A 32 -11.33 15.18 -5.09
C GLU A 32 -10.35 15.61 -6.20
N ASP A 33 -9.71 16.77 -6.04
CA ASP A 33 -8.67 17.23 -6.98
C ASP A 33 -7.49 16.26 -7.07
N GLY A 34 -7.09 15.70 -5.92
CA GLY A 34 -6.06 14.67 -5.84
C GLY A 34 -6.43 13.39 -6.58
N LEU A 35 -7.68 12.92 -6.43
CA LEU A 35 -8.19 11.74 -7.12
C LEU A 35 -8.28 11.95 -8.64
N VAL A 36 -8.74 13.12 -9.09
CA VAL A 36 -8.78 13.48 -10.52
C VAL A 36 -7.37 13.46 -11.10
N TRP A 37 -6.42 14.09 -10.41
CA TRP A 37 -5.02 14.11 -10.85
C TRP A 37 -4.43 12.70 -10.89
N LEU A 38 -4.65 11.90 -9.83
CA LEU A 38 -4.14 10.55 -9.70
C LEU A 38 -4.68 9.64 -10.81
N ALA A 39 -5.98 9.73 -11.12
CA ALA A 39 -6.60 8.96 -12.20
C ALA A 39 -6.00 9.30 -13.56
N ALA A 40 -5.63 10.57 -13.78
CA ALA A 40 -4.96 11.01 -14.99
C ALA A 40 -3.48 10.58 -15.08
N GLN A 41 -2.88 10.06 -14.00
CA GLN A 41 -1.51 9.54 -14.01
C GLN A 41 -1.43 8.04 -14.31
N GLN A 42 -2.54 7.31 -14.33
CA GLN A 42 -2.51 5.87 -14.59
C GLN A 42 -2.09 5.59 -16.03
N GLY A 43 -1.13 4.68 -16.21
CA GLY A 43 -0.70 4.20 -17.52
C GLY A 43 -1.74 3.29 -18.18
N ASP A 44 -1.56 3.06 -19.48
CA ASP A 44 -2.43 2.15 -20.26
C ASP A 44 -2.36 0.70 -19.77
N ASP A 45 -1.24 0.32 -19.12
CA ASP A 45 -1.03 -0.98 -18.49
C ASP A 45 -1.65 -1.09 -17.09
N GLY A 46 -2.28 -0.02 -16.60
CA GLY A 46 -2.92 0.05 -15.29
C GLY A 46 -2.00 0.48 -14.15
N ALA A 47 -0.70 0.64 -14.41
CA ALA A 47 0.27 1.00 -13.39
C ALA A 47 0.34 2.51 -13.12
N TRP A 48 0.87 2.87 -11.95
CA TRP A 48 1.42 4.20 -11.70
C TRP A 48 2.93 4.17 -11.75
N GLU A 49 3.50 5.11 -12.50
CA GLU A 49 4.94 5.23 -12.68
C GLU A 49 5.66 5.59 -11.38
N ALA A 50 6.71 4.85 -11.06
CA ALA A 50 7.59 5.13 -9.94
C ALA A 50 8.99 4.62 -10.23
N HIS A 51 9.89 5.57 -10.51
CA HIS A 51 11.27 5.28 -10.86
C HIS A 51 12.22 5.93 -9.84
N TYR A 52 13.12 5.13 -9.27
CA TYR A 52 14.12 5.63 -8.34
C TYR A 52 15.46 4.91 -8.51
N LEU A 53 16.52 5.70 -8.69
CA LEU A 53 17.90 5.23 -8.88
C LEU A 53 18.07 4.16 -9.97
N GLY A 54 17.34 4.25 -11.07
CA GLY A 54 17.46 3.31 -12.18
C GLY A 54 16.59 2.06 -12.07
N HIS A 55 15.70 2.01 -11.09
CA HIS A 55 14.80 0.88 -10.84
C HIS A 55 13.34 1.33 -10.78
N ASP A 56 12.45 0.43 -11.16
CA ASP A 56 11.01 0.63 -11.11
C ASP A 56 10.38 -0.01 -9.87
N TYR A 57 9.39 0.68 -9.31
CA TYR A 57 8.68 0.35 -8.05
C TYR A 57 7.17 0.46 -8.27
N ARG A 58 6.73 0.09 -9.47
CA ARG A 58 5.36 0.39 -9.91
C ARG A 58 4.34 -0.46 -9.17
N VAL A 59 4.69 -1.62 -8.60
CA VAL A 59 3.77 -2.37 -7.72
C VAL A 59 3.46 -1.54 -6.48
N GLY A 60 4.48 -1.01 -5.81
CA GLY A 60 4.28 -0.15 -4.63
C GLY A 60 3.48 1.11 -4.95
N ALA A 61 3.80 1.81 -6.04
CA ALA A 61 3.08 3.02 -6.42
C ALA A 61 1.62 2.74 -6.80
N THR A 62 1.38 1.68 -7.58
CA THR A 62 0.04 1.25 -7.98
C THR A 62 -0.78 0.84 -6.77
N GLY A 63 -0.22 0.06 -5.85
CA GLY A 63 -0.94 -0.36 -4.64
C GLY A 63 -1.39 0.81 -3.77
N LEU A 64 -0.54 1.84 -3.59
CA LEU A 64 -0.95 3.04 -2.83
C LEU A 64 -2.00 3.87 -3.57
N ALA A 65 -1.91 3.97 -4.90
CA ALA A 65 -2.89 4.69 -5.71
C ALA A 65 -4.26 4.02 -5.65
N VAL A 66 -4.30 2.70 -5.90
CA VAL A 66 -5.49 1.86 -5.81
C VAL A 66 -6.13 1.95 -4.43
N LEU A 67 -5.34 1.80 -3.37
CA LEU A 67 -5.81 1.93 -1.99
C LEU A 67 -6.51 3.27 -1.73
N LYS A 68 -6.03 4.38 -2.32
CA LYS A 68 -6.70 5.68 -2.14
C LYS A 68 -8.06 5.73 -2.85
N PHE A 69 -8.19 5.15 -4.03
CA PHE A 69 -9.50 5.04 -4.71
C PHE A 69 -10.46 4.14 -3.91
N GLU A 70 -9.99 2.99 -3.45
CA GLU A 70 -10.80 2.03 -2.69
C GLU A 70 -11.31 2.64 -1.38
N THR A 71 -10.42 3.25 -0.60
CA THR A 71 -10.79 3.92 0.65
C THR A 71 -11.75 5.09 0.42
N HIS A 72 -11.58 5.83 -0.68
CA HIS A 72 -12.55 6.87 -1.04
C HIS A 72 -13.93 6.27 -1.38
N ALA A 73 -13.99 5.22 -2.21
CA ALA A 73 -15.26 4.55 -2.55
C ALA A 73 -15.98 4.03 -1.30
N ILE A 74 -15.26 3.33 -0.43
CA ILE A 74 -15.83 2.66 0.74
C ILE A 74 -16.20 3.67 1.83
N PHE A 75 -15.28 4.56 2.22
CA PHE A 75 -15.46 5.40 3.41
C PHE A 75 -16.11 6.75 3.12
N GLU A 76 -15.86 7.34 1.95
CA GLU A 76 -16.38 8.66 1.60
C GLU A 76 -17.66 8.56 0.77
N ARG A 77 -17.83 7.49 0.00
CA ARG A 77 -18.99 7.27 -0.88
C ARG A 77 -19.94 6.17 -0.42
N GLY A 78 -19.48 5.24 0.42
CA GLY A 78 -20.29 4.13 0.92
C GLY A 78 -20.69 3.12 -0.15
N ILE A 79 -19.87 2.97 -1.20
CA ILE A 79 -20.11 2.08 -2.34
C ILE A 79 -18.91 1.15 -2.56
N SER A 80 -19.14 0.04 -3.26
CA SER A 80 -18.03 -0.83 -3.69
C SER A 80 -17.09 -0.06 -4.61
N PRO A 81 -15.76 -0.26 -4.52
CA PRO A 81 -14.83 0.31 -5.49
C PRO A 81 -15.01 -0.25 -6.92
N PHE A 82 -15.76 -1.34 -7.07
CA PHE A 82 -16.12 -1.94 -8.36
C PHE A 82 -17.52 -1.54 -8.83
N ASP A 83 -18.23 -0.67 -8.11
CA ASP A 83 -19.55 -0.20 -8.53
C ASP A 83 -19.41 0.63 -9.82
N PRO A 84 -20.15 0.32 -10.91
CA PRO A 84 -20.11 1.11 -12.15
C PRO A 84 -20.50 2.59 -11.98
N GLY A 85 -21.15 2.94 -10.87
CA GLY A 85 -21.45 4.31 -10.47
C GLY A 85 -20.30 5.04 -9.77
N TYR A 86 -19.21 4.34 -9.40
CA TYR A 86 -18.01 4.96 -8.87
C TYR A 86 -17.12 5.47 -10.00
N ALA A 87 -16.83 6.78 -10.04
CA ALA A 87 -16.11 7.42 -11.15
C ALA A 87 -14.73 6.81 -11.47
N TYR A 88 -14.09 6.14 -10.49
CA TYR A 88 -12.76 5.58 -10.61
C TYR A 88 -12.73 4.04 -10.58
N HIS A 89 -13.87 3.37 -10.80
CA HIS A 89 -13.92 1.90 -10.74
C HIS A 89 -12.97 1.26 -11.76
N GLU A 90 -12.88 1.78 -12.98
CA GLU A 90 -11.96 1.27 -14.00
C GLU A 90 -10.49 1.45 -13.60
N ASN A 91 -10.17 2.54 -12.87
CA ASN A 91 -8.81 2.77 -12.38
C ASN A 91 -8.42 1.73 -11.34
N VAL A 92 -9.35 1.39 -10.43
CA VAL A 92 -9.18 0.32 -9.44
C VAL A 92 -8.98 -1.02 -10.14
N GLU A 93 -9.87 -1.38 -11.07
CA GLU A 93 -9.80 -2.66 -11.79
C GLU A 93 -8.47 -2.83 -12.53
N LYS A 94 -8.05 -1.82 -13.31
CA LYS A 94 -6.76 -1.87 -14.04
C LYS A 94 -5.55 -1.89 -13.10
N GLY A 95 -5.61 -1.16 -11.99
CA GLY A 95 -4.51 -1.13 -11.03
C GLY A 95 -4.33 -2.46 -10.30
N LEU A 96 -5.43 -3.11 -9.91
CA LEU A 96 -5.39 -4.46 -9.35
C LEU A 96 -4.93 -5.49 -10.39
N ASP A 97 -5.41 -5.40 -11.63
CA ASP A 97 -4.96 -6.27 -12.72
C ASP A 97 -3.45 -6.15 -12.95
N TYR A 98 -2.89 -4.93 -12.89
CA TYR A 98 -1.45 -4.71 -12.93
C TYR A 98 -0.75 -5.39 -11.75
N ILE A 99 -1.21 -5.19 -10.52
CA ILE A 99 -0.62 -5.82 -9.33
C ILE A 99 -0.60 -7.35 -9.49
N PHE A 100 -1.73 -7.96 -9.88
CA PHE A 100 -1.79 -9.40 -10.09
C PHE A 100 -0.92 -9.88 -11.26
N SER A 101 -0.69 -9.06 -12.29
CA SER A 101 0.27 -9.38 -13.35
C SER A 101 1.71 -9.52 -12.85
N GLN A 102 2.03 -8.88 -11.72
CA GLN A 102 3.34 -8.91 -11.05
C GLN A 102 3.41 -9.94 -9.90
N ALA A 103 2.47 -10.89 -9.86
CA ALA A 103 2.47 -11.95 -8.86
C ALA A 103 3.49 -13.06 -9.20
N TYR A 104 4.22 -13.48 -8.18
CA TYR A 104 5.16 -14.60 -8.22
C TYR A 104 4.82 -15.62 -7.13
N ILE A 105 5.09 -16.90 -7.42
CA ILE A 105 4.93 -17.99 -6.47
C ILE A 105 6.29 -18.32 -5.86
N GLN A 106 6.37 -18.29 -4.53
CA GLN A 106 7.41 -18.96 -3.78
C GLN A 106 6.95 -20.40 -3.53
N PRO A 107 7.59 -21.41 -4.14
CA PRO A 107 7.17 -22.79 -3.96
C PRO A 107 7.42 -23.29 -2.52
N PRO A 108 6.62 -24.26 -2.05
CA PRO A 108 6.84 -24.91 -0.76
C PRO A 108 8.14 -25.76 -0.77
N PRO A 109 8.68 -26.11 0.41
CA PRO A 109 8.13 -25.80 1.73
C PRO A 109 8.54 -24.40 2.21
N LEU A 110 7.59 -23.68 2.80
CA LEU A 110 7.89 -22.50 3.61
C LEU A 110 8.10 -22.97 5.06
N THR A 111 9.34 -22.99 5.54
CA THR A 111 9.65 -23.48 6.89
C THR A 111 10.07 -22.36 7.82
N SER A 112 9.62 -22.40 9.07
CA SER A 112 10.08 -21.51 10.15
C SER A 112 10.53 -22.29 11.39
N ALA A 113 11.45 -21.72 12.16
CA ALA A 113 11.84 -22.25 13.47
C ALA A 113 10.79 -21.97 14.58
N TYR A 114 9.76 -21.16 14.30
CA TYR A 114 8.83 -20.63 15.30
C TYR A 114 7.36 -20.93 15.02
N GLY A 115 7.06 -21.75 14.02
CA GLY A 115 5.71 -22.12 13.64
C GLY A 115 5.68 -22.65 12.22
N ASP A 116 4.49 -23.01 11.78
CA ASP A 116 4.22 -23.34 10.38
C ASP A 116 3.69 -22.07 9.68
N PRO A 117 4.46 -21.45 8.77
CA PRO A 117 4.02 -20.25 8.06
C PRO A 117 3.07 -20.56 6.89
N ASP A 118 2.92 -21.83 6.49
CA ASP A 118 2.20 -22.28 5.28
C ASP A 118 1.44 -23.58 5.61
N PRO A 119 0.31 -23.48 6.35
CA PRO A 119 -0.36 -24.64 6.93
C PRO A 119 -1.00 -25.60 5.91
N ASP A 120 -1.17 -25.19 4.67
CA ASP A 120 -1.71 -25.95 3.53
C ASP A 120 -0.64 -26.46 2.56
N ASP A 121 0.64 -26.18 2.81
CA ASP A 121 1.81 -26.68 2.09
C ASP A 121 1.78 -26.37 0.57
N ASP A 122 1.17 -25.25 0.16
CA ASP A 122 1.05 -24.86 -1.25
C ASP A 122 1.97 -23.68 -1.64
N GLY A 123 2.62 -23.06 -0.66
CA GLY A 123 3.66 -22.07 -0.83
C GLY A 123 3.23 -20.67 -0.40
N GLY A 124 3.64 -19.68 -1.18
CA GLY A 124 3.22 -18.30 -0.90
C GLY A 124 3.34 -17.39 -2.11
N VAL A 125 2.60 -16.29 -2.08
CA VAL A 125 2.54 -15.29 -3.15
C VAL A 125 3.33 -14.05 -2.75
N TYR A 126 4.08 -13.50 -3.69
CA TYR A 126 4.74 -12.22 -3.50
C TYR A 126 4.72 -11.38 -4.77
N PHE A 127 4.92 -10.08 -4.62
CA PHE A 127 4.83 -9.09 -5.68
C PHE A 127 6.07 -8.22 -5.71
N TYR A 128 6.57 -7.93 -6.90
CA TYR A 128 7.58 -6.90 -7.16
C TYR A 128 7.65 -6.61 -8.67
N ASP A 129 8.16 -5.44 -9.04
CA ASP A 129 8.30 -5.03 -10.46
C ASP A 129 9.66 -5.48 -11.03
N ASP A 130 10.74 -4.75 -10.70
CA ASP A 130 12.06 -4.99 -11.29
C ASP A 130 13.13 -5.32 -10.24
N TYR A 131 13.10 -4.64 -9.10
CA TYR A 131 14.18 -4.71 -8.11
C TYR A 131 13.83 -5.61 -6.93
N SER A 132 14.87 -6.09 -6.21
CA SER A 132 14.72 -7.09 -5.16
C SER A 132 14.15 -6.53 -3.85
N HIS A 133 12.92 -6.03 -3.92
CA HIS A 133 12.15 -5.39 -2.86
C HIS A 133 10.83 -6.13 -2.60
N GLN A 134 10.84 -7.46 -2.79
CA GLN A 134 9.69 -8.34 -2.71
C GLN A 134 8.83 -8.07 -1.48
N VAL A 135 9.43 -8.01 -0.29
CA VAL A 135 8.66 -7.83 0.96
C VAL A 135 8.02 -6.44 1.04
N TYR A 136 8.71 -5.43 0.54
CA TYR A 136 8.24 -4.04 0.60
C TYR A 136 7.03 -3.84 -0.32
N GLU A 137 7.15 -4.30 -1.56
CA GLU A 137 6.07 -4.18 -2.56
C GLU A 137 4.92 -5.15 -2.26
N THR A 138 5.20 -6.35 -1.75
CA THR A 138 4.17 -7.30 -1.30
C THR A 138 3.32 -6.72 -0.20
N GLY A 139 3.91 -6.11 0.84
CA GLY A 139 3.14 -5.48 1.91
C GLY A 139 2.17 -4.40 1.41
N ILE A 140 2.58 -3.61 0.40
CA ILE A 140 1.73 -2.58 -0.20
C ILE A 140 0.66 -3.21 -1.12
N ALA A 141 1.01 -4.21 -1.92
CA ALA A 141 0.06 -4.94 -2.76
C ALA A 141 -1.05 -5.60 -1.91
N MET A 142 -0.68 -6.21 -0.78
CA MET A 142 -1.64 -6.77 0.19
C MET A 142 -2.62 -5.73 0.68
N MET A 143 -2.19 -4.50 0.97
CA MET A 143 -3.09 -3.43 1.41
C MET A 143 -4.16 -3.10 0.36
N ALA A 144 -3.78 -3.03 -0.92
CA ALA A 144 -4.72 -2.78 -2.03
C ALA A 144 -5.68 -3.96 -2.25
N ILE A 145 -5.14 -5.19 -2.31
CA ILE A 145 -5.97 -6.40 -2.46
C ILE A 145 -6.96 -6.50 -1.30
N ALA A 146 -6.51 -6.23 -0.07
CA ALA A 146 -7.33 -6.21 1.12
C ALA A 146 -8.46 -5.16 1.06
N ALA A 147 -8.09 -3.91 0.78
CA ALA A 147 -9.01 -2.78 0.80
C ALA A 147 -10.07 -2.83 -0.33
N SER A 148 -9.88 -3.68 -1.34
CA SER A 148 -10.90 -3.96 -2.36
C SER A 148 -12.23 -4.47 -1.78
N ASN A 149 -12.20 -5.08 -0.58
CA ASN A 149 -13.35 -5.67 0.10
C ASN A 149 -14.14 -6.65 -0.79
N ALA A 150 -13.44 -7.38 -1.67
CA ALA A 150 -14.04 -8.28 -2.66
C ALA A 150 -13.36 -9.67 -2.66
N PRO A 151 -13.46 -10.45 -1.57
CA PRO A 151 -12.70 -11.69 -1.40
C PRO A 151 -12.98 -12.74 -2.47
N ASP A 152 -14.23 -12.83 -2.92
CA ASP A 152 -14.68 -13.84 -3.89
C ASP A 152 -14.43 -13.42 -5.34
N ARG A 153 -13.87 -12.22 -5.58
CA ARG A 153 -13.54 -11.77 -6.92
C ARG A 153 -12.35 -12.59 -7.44
N VAL A 154 -12.44 -13.01 -8.70
CA VAL A 154 -11.43 -13.87 -9.33
C VAL A 154 -10.47 -13.01 -10.14
N VAL A 155 -9.17 -13.26 -9.97
CA VAL A 155 -8.11 -12.71 -10.81
C VAL A 155 -8.27 -13.25 -12.23
N ASN A 156 -8.51 -12.35 -13.20
CA ASN A 156 -8.68 -12.70 -14.61
C ASN A 156 -7.60 -12.04 -15.48
N VAL A 157 -6.35 -12.22 -15.08
CA VAL A 157 -5.16 -11.63 -15.73
C VAL A 157 -4.39 -12.72 -16.44
N SER A 158 -4.59 -12.85 -17.76
CA SER A 158 -3.92 -13.86 -18.57
C SER A 158 -2.39 -13.79 -18.42
N GLY A 159 -1.78 -14.91 -18.03
CA GLY A 159 -0.33 -15.01 -17.83
C GLY A 159 0.16 -14.68 -16.41
N SER A 160 -0.72 -14.16 -15.54
CA SER A 160 -0.43 -14.05 -14.11
C SER A 160 -0.28 -15.43 -13.47
N ALA A 161 0.63 -15.56 -12.51
CA ALA A 161 0.83 -16.78 -11.75
C ALA A 161 -0.39 -17.18 -10.89
N VAL A 162 -1.23 -16.20 -10.55
CA VAL A 162 -2.44 -16.38 -9.73
C VAL A 162 -3.73 -16.22 -10.54
N ASN A 163 -3.65 -16.33 -11.87
CA ASN A 163 -4.83 -16.26 -12.73
C ASN A 163 -5.82 -17.39 -12.41
N GLY A 164 -7.07 -17.02 -12.15
CA GLY A 164 -8.15 -17.94 -11.77
C GLY A 164 -8.30 -18.13 -10.26
N TRP A 165 -7.41 -17.54 -9.44
CA TRP A 165 -7.54 -17.53 -7.98
C TRP A 165 -8.48 -16.40 -7.56
N THR A 166 -9.13 -16.59 -6.42
CA THR A 166 -9.85 -15.53 -5.72
C THR A 166 -8.87 -14.55 -5.07
N TYR A 167 -9.31 -13.32 -4.82
CA TYR A 167 -8.49 -12.33 -4.13
C TYR A 167 -8.15 -12.79 -2.70
N ARG A 168 -9.04 -13.56 -2.08
CA ARG A 168 -8.81 -14.21 -0.79
C ARG A 168 -7.64 -15.19 -0.85
N GLU A 169 -7.66 -16.16 -1.77
CA GLU A 169 -6.57 -17.15 -1.92
C GLU A 169 -5.23 -16.44 -2.16
N VAL A 170 -5.20 -15.41 -3.01
CA VAL A 170 -3.98 -14.63 -3.26
C VAL A 170 -3.47 -13.93 -1.99
N LEU A 171 -4.38 -13.37 -1.18
CA LEU A 171 -4.02 -12.64 0.04
C LEU A 171 -3.57 -13.61 1.16
N GLU A 172 -4.21 -14.77 1.28
CA GLU A 172 -3.84 -15.84 2.23
C GLU A 172 -2.40 -16.31 1.95
N ASP A 173 -2.07 -16.64 0.71
CA ASP A 173 -0.70 -17.04 0.32
C ASP A 173 0.32 -15.90 0.47
N ALA A 174 -0.11 -14.65 0.31
CA ALA A 174 0.75 -13.50 0.59
C ALA A 174 1.05 -13.39 2.09
N VAL A 175 0.09 -13.72 2.97
CA VAL A 175 0.33 -13.85 4.41
C VAL A 175 1.34 -14.97 4.69
N HIS A 176 1.22 -16.13 4.03
CA HIS A 176 2.17 -17.24 4.18
C HIS A 176 3.59 -16.82 3.81
N TYR A 177 3.75 -16.17 2.65
CA TYR A 177 5.04 -15.62 2.22
C TYR A 177 5.60 -14.61 3.23
N MET A 178 4.78 -13.70 3.75
CA MET A 178 5.22 -12.67 4.70
C MET A 178 5.60 -13.25 6.06
N ALA A 179 4.88 -14.27 6.53
CA ALA A 179 5.23 -15.00 7.74
C ALA A 179 6.58 -15.71 7.59
N TRP A 180 6.80 -16.42 6.49
CA TRP A 180 8.08 -17.07 6.17
C TRP A 180 9.22 -16.08 5.96
N ALA A 181 8.93 -14.92 5.35
CA ALA A 181 9.91 -13.88 5.07
C ALA A 181 10.41 -13.14 6.33
N GLN A 182 9.76 -13.31 7.49
CA GLN A 182 10.15 -12.63 8.71
C GLN A 182 11.52 -13.10 9.20
N ASN A 183 12.37 -12.15 9.62
CA ASN A 183 13.68 -12.49 10.16
C ASN A 183 13.53 -13.27 11.48
N GLU A 184 14.28 -14.36 11.62
CA GLU A 184 14.09 -15.32 12.71
C GLU A 184 15.17 -15.24 13.80
N SER A 185 16.27 -14.49 13.59
CA SER A 185 17.43 -14.58 14.48
C SER A 185 18.10 -13.24 14.80
N GLY A 186 18.90 -13.26 15.85
CA GLY A 186 19.72 -12.12 16.27
C GLY A 186 18.91 -10.87 16.61
N THR A 187 19.53 -9.70 16.41
CA THR A 187 18.89 -8.40 16.62
C THR A 187 17.90 -8.02 15.53
N ALA A 188 17.84 -8.79 14.43
CA ALA A 188 16.92 -8.58 13.32
C ALA A 188 15.56 -9.27 13.56
N ARG A 189 15.50 -10.22 14.49
CA ARG A 189 14.33 -11.08 14.69
C ARG A 189 13.04 -10.28 14.86
N GLY A 190 11.98 -10.71 14.18
CA GLY A 190 10.64 -10.10 14.22
C GLY A 190 10.46 -8.92 13.26
N GLY A 191 11.52 -8.50 12.56
CA GLY A 191 11.43 -7.51 11.50
C GLY A 191 11.59 -8.11 10.11
N TRP A 192 11.46 -7.25 9.11
CA TRP A 192 11.63 -7.59 7.71
C TRP A 192 12.63 -6.68 7.03
N ARG A 193 13.13 -7.14 5.89
CA ARG A 193 13.88 -6.34 4.94
C ARG A 193 13.35 -6.61 3.55
N TYR A 194 13.88 -5.88 2.58
CA TYR A 194 13.47 -5.95 1.18
C TYR A 194 13.40 -7.37 0.58
N ARG A 195 14.19 -8.30 1.10
CA ARG A 195 14.21 -9.72 0.73
C ARG A 195 13.78 -10.60 1.91
N PRO A 196 13.24 -11.80 1.66
CA PRO A 196 12.80 -12.70 2.71
C PRO A 196 13.96 -13.22 3.57
N ASN A 197 13.69 -13.44 4.85
CA ASN A 197 14.57 -13.99 5.89
C ASN A 197 16.02 -13.48 5.77
N TYR A 198 16.14 -12.15 5.82
CA TYR A 198 17.39 -11.45 5.66
C TYR A 198 18.15 -11.33 7.00
N THR A 199 19.45 -11.02 6.94
CA THR A 199 20.29 -10.97 8.15
C THR A 199 20.13 -9.69 8.98
N SER A 200 19.24 -8.79 8.58
CA SER A 200 18.98 -7.50 9.22
C SER A 200 17.58 -7.02 8.87
N SER A 201 17.02 -6.11 9.68
CA SER A 201 15.69 -5.54 9.47
C SER A 201 15.79 -4.07 9.12
N ASP A 202 14.83 -3.59 8.33
CA ASP A 202 14.64 -2.19 7.99
C ASP A 202 13.28 -1.71 8.52
N ASN A 203 13.23 -0.53 9.12
CA ASN A 203 12.02 -0.04 9.77
C ASN A 203 10.91 0.30 8.76
N SER A 204 11.27 0.85 7.60
CA SER A 204 10.27 1.17 6.57
C SER A 204 9.69 -0.09 5.95
N CYS A 205 10.54 -1.09 5.67
CA CYS A 205 10.10 -2.37 5.14
C CYS A 205 9.27 -3.16 6.16
N SER A 206 9.70 -3.19 7.42
CA SER A 206 8.91 -3.81 8.49
C SER A 206 7.58 -3.10 8.70
N GLY A 207 7.54 -1.77 8.53
CA GLY A 207 6.31 -0.99 8.59
C GLY A 207 5.29 -1.42 7.53
N PHE A 208 5.70 -1.48 6.26
CA PHE A 208 4.81 -1.93 5.18
C PHE A 208 4.44 -3.41 5.29
N ALA A 209 5.35 -4.26 5.77
CA ALA A 209 5.02 -5.65 6.05
C ALA A 209 3.89 -5.78 7.08
N VAL A 210 4.00 -5.04 8.20
CA VAL A 210 2.98 -5.04 9.25
C VAL A 210 1.69 -4.38 8.78
N LEU A 211 1.74 -3.34 7.94
CA LEU A 211 0.53 -2.76 7.34
C LEU A 211 -0.18 -3.78 6.44
N GLY A 212 0.53 -4.47 5.54
CA GLY A 212 -0.06 -5.51 4.69
C GLY A 212 -0.73 -6.61 5.50
N LEU A 213 -0.03 -7.14 6.52
CA LEU A 213 -0.59 -8.14 7.44
C LEU A 213 -1.78 -7.60 8.23
N GLY A 214 -1.69 -6.36 8.72
CA GLY A 214 -2.76 -5.73 9.49
C GLY A 214 -4.01 -5.42 8.67
N TYR A 215 -3.85 -5.11 7.39
CA TYR A 215 -4.97 -5.10 6.45
C TYR A 215 -5.52 -6.51 6.28
N ALA A 216 -4.70 -7.52 5.97
CA ALA A 216 -5.18 -8.89 5.79
C ALA A 216 -5.90 -9.51 7.02
N GLU A 217 -5.64 -9.05 8.24
CA GLU A 217 -6.28 -9.52 9.48
C GLU A 217 -7.54 -8.71 9.88
N ALA A 218 -7.74 -7.51 9.34
CA ALA A 218 -8.79 -6.62 9.84
C ALA A 218 -10.20 -7.21 9.59
N PRO A 219 -11.26 -6.60 10.15
CA PRO A 219 -12.61 -6.90 9.69
C PRO A 219 -13.06 -5.87 8.65
N ALA A 220 -13.90 -6.33 7.72
CA ALA A 220 -14.61 -5.45 6.80
C ALA A 220 -15.25 -4.27 7.57
N PRO A 221 -15.18 -3.03 7.06
CA PRO A 221 -14.77 -2.65 5.70
C PRO A 221 -13.29 -2.23 5.59
N TRP A 222 -12.44 -2.60 6.55
CA TRP A 222 -11.02 -2.21 6.53
C TRP A 222 -10.13 -3.19 5.74
N ASP A 223 -10.68 -4.30 5.25
CA ASP A 223 -10.00 -5.39 4.52
C ASP A 223 -10.97 -6.35 3.77
N LEU A 224 -10.56 -7.60 3.45
CA LEU A 224 -11.40 -8.63 2.83
C LEU A 224 -12.36 -9.36 3.79
N GLY A 225 -12.18 -9.24 5.11
CA GLY A 225 -12.97 -9.92 6.15
C GLY A 225 -12.87 -11.45 6.10
#